data_AF-F9QB85-F1
#
_entry.id   AF-F9QB85-F1
#
_cell.length_a   1.000
_cell.length_b   1.000
_cell.length_c   1.000
_cell.angle_alpha   90.00
_cell.angle_beta   90.00
_cell.angle_gamma   90.00
#
_symmetry.space_group_name_H-M   'P 1'
#
loop_
_entity.id
_entity.type
_entity.pdbx_description
1 polymer ?
#
loop_
_entity_poly.entity_id
_entity_poly.type
_entity_poly.pdbx_seq_one_letter_code
_entity_poly.pdbx_strand_id
1 'polypeptide(L)'
;MPDVVFSEKIVGDGIAIRPNGNKIVAPVDGVIGKIFETNHAFSMESKEGVELFVHFGIDTVELKGEGFTRVAAEGQSVKRGDTVIEFDLALLESKAKSVLTPVVISNMDEIASIEKKSGEAIAAETVVLTLKK
;
A
#
# COMPACT_ATOMS: atom_id res chain seq x y z
N MET A 1 -14.76 2.71 -2.29
CA MET A 1 -14.26 2.10 -1.05
C MET A 1 -14.96 2.79 0.13
N PRO A 2 -15.31 2.11 1.24
CA PRO A 2 -16.10 2.72 2.32
C PRO A 2 -15.25 3.59 3.28
N ASP A 3 -14.48 4.51 2.70
CA ASP A 3 -13.71 5.54 3.39
C ASP A 3 -13.64 6.78 2.47
N VAL A 4 -14.08 7.94 2.97
CA VAL A 4 -14.18 9.19 2.21
C VAL A 4 -12.80 9.68 1.78
N VAL A 5 -11.79 9.52 2.64
CA VAL A 5 -10.42 9.99 2.39
C VAL A 5 -9.84 9.36 1.11
N PHE A 6 -10.13 8.08 0.89
CA PHE A 6 -9.68 7.35 -0.28
C PHE A 6 -10.69 7.39 -1.45
N SER A 7 -11.99 7.39 -1.17
CA SER A 7 -13.02 7.39 -2.23
C SER A 7 -13.15 8.75 -2.93
N GLU A 8 -12.89 9.85 -2.23
CA GLU A 8 -12.81 11.20 -2.80
C GLU A 8 -11.39 11.57 -3.25
N LYS A 9 -10.44 10.63 -3.18
CA LYS A 9 -9.04 10.81 -3.63
C LYS A 9 -8.30 11.94 -2.92
N ILE A 10 -8.66 12.23 -1.68
CA ILE A 10 -8.06 13.32 -0.89
C ILE A 10 -6.56 13.08 -0.65
N VAL A 11 -6.16 11.82 -0.44
CA VAL A 11 -4.75 11.42 -0.22
C VAL A 11 -4.00 11.14 -1.52
N GLY A 12 -4.72 10.95 -2.62
CA GLY A 12 -4.13 10.53 -3.90
C GLY A 12 -5.08 9.68 -4.72
N ASP A 13 -4.66 9.35 -5.96
CA ASP A 13 -5.42 8.47 -6.85
C ASP A 13 -4.70 7.12 -7.06
N GLY A 14 -5.48 6.06 -7.25
CA GLY A 14 -4.93 4.72 -7.41
C GLY A 14 -6.01 3.65 -7.46
N ILE A 15 -5.71 2.51 -6.85
CA ILE A 15 -6.58 1.32 -6.76
C ILE A 15 -6.67 0.82 -5.32
N ALA A 16 -7.53 -0.15 -5.09
CA ALA A 16 -7.55 -0.93 -3.86
C ALA A 16 -7.45 -2.43 -4.19
N ILE A 17 -6.70 -3.16 -3.39
CA ILE A 17 -6.50 -4.61 -3.52
C ILE A 17 -7.20 -5.30 -2.36
N ARG A 18 -7.97 -6.35 -2.65
CA ARG A 18 -8.38 -7.31 -1.61
C ARG A 18 -7.25 -8.35 -1.47
N PRO A 19 -6.54 -8.39 -0.33
CA PRO A 19 -5.43 -9.32 -0.16
C PRO A 19 -5.91 -10.76 -0.08
N ASN A 20 -5.09 -11.69 -0.56
CA ASN A 20 -5.25 -13.14 -0.43
C ASN A 20 -3.97 -13.84 0.09
N GLY A 21 -2.96 -13.06 0.46
CA GLY A 21 -1.67 -13.51 0.98
C GLY A 21 -1.44 -13.07 2.42
N ASN A 22 -0.18 -13.02 2.84
CA ASN A 22 0.23 -12.72 4.21
C ASN A 22 1.33 -11.65 4.31
N LYS A 23 1.60 -10.92 3.22
CA LYS A 23 2.64 -9.89 3.21
C LYS A 23 2.36 -8.79 2.20
N ILE A 24 2.83 -7.60 2.52
CA ILE A 24 2.90 -6.44 1.64
C ILE A 24 4.36 -6.27 1.22
N VAL A 25 4.58 -6.19 -0.07
CA VAL A 25 5.90 -6.04 -0.69
C VAL A 25 6.06 -4.65 -1.28
N ALA A 26 7.31 -4.23 -1.49
CA ALA A 26 7.61 -3.02 -2.23
C ALA A 26 7.11 -3.16 -3.68
N PRO A 27 6.19 -2.31 -4.17
CA PRO A 27 5.67 -2.37 -5.54
C PRO A 27 6.71 -1.98 -6.60
N VAL A 28 7.71 -1.19 -6.23
CA VAL A 28 8.74 -0.61 -7.11
C VAL A 28 10.09 -0.55 -6.39
N ASP A 29 11.16 -0.30 -7.14
CA ASP A 29 12.46 0.05 -6.58
C ASP A 29 12.40 1.48 -5.99
N GLY A 30 12.92 1.65 -4.77
CA GLY A 30 12.83 2.94 -4.10
C GLY A 30 13.35 2.94 -2.67
N VAL A 31 12.87 3.90 -1.89
CA VAL A 31 13.19 4.08 -0.47
C VAL A 31 11.91 4.12 0.33
N ILE A 32 11.86 3.36 1.42
CA ILE A 32 10.76 3.44 2.38
C ILE A 32 10.81 4.80 3.08
N GLY A 33 9.72 5.56 2.98
CA GLY A 33 9.59 6.87 3.61
C GLY A 33 9.22 6.72 5.09
N LYS A 34 7.94 6.46 5.35
CA LYS A 34 7.38 6.29 6.69
C LYS A 34 6.70 4.93 6.82
N ILE A 35 6.85 4.28 7.97
CA ILE A 35 6.02 3.13 8.36
C ILE A 35 5.24 3.55 9.60
N PHE A 36 3.92 3.39 9.57
CA PHE A 36 3.07 3.80 10.68
C PHE A 36 3.37 2.99 11.93
N GLU A 37 3.20 3.58 13.12
CA GLU A 37 3.53 2.94 14.40
C GLU A 37 2.81 1.60 14.62
N THR A 38 1.59 1.49 14.09
CA THR A 38 0.78 0.27 14.12
C THR A 38 1.02 -0.66 12.93
N ASN A 39 2.10 -0.45 12.16
CA ASN A 39 2.62 -1.35 11.11
C ASN A 39 1.63 -1.76 10.00
N HIS A 40 0.49 -1.09 9.86
CA HIS A 40 -0.54 -1.41 8.86
C HIS A 40 -0.36 -0.64 7.55
N ALA A 41 0.47 0.41 7.53
CA ALA A 41 0.62 1.29 6.38
C ALA A 41 2.06 1.78 6.24
N PHE A 42 2.46 2.08 5.01
CA PHE A 42 3.74 2.71 4.72
C PHE A 42 3.66 3.64 3.50
N SER A 43 4.55 4.62 3.47
CA SER A 43 4.86 5.39 2.27
C SER A 43 6.23 5.00 1.72
N MET A 44 6.42 5.17 0.42
CA MET A 44 7.71 5.03 -0.23
C MET A 44 7.83 5.98 -1.41
N GLU A 45 9.07 6.31 -1.75
CA GLU A 45 9.40 7.06 -2.95
C GLU A 45 10.17 6.16 -3.92
N SER A 46 9.70 6.10 -5.16
CA SER A 46 10.40 5.39 -6.23
C SER A 46 11.63 6.17 -6.70
N LYS A 47 12.55 5.50 -7.39
CA LYS A 47 13.71 6.17 -8.02
C LYS A 47 13.35 7.23 -9.06
N GLU A 48 12.12 7.21 -9.57
CA GLU A 48 11.58 8.17 -10.55
C GLU A 48 10.84 9.34 -9.88
N GLY A 49 10.87 9.43 -8.54
CA GLY A 49 10.22 10.49 -7.76
C GLY A 49 8.70 10.35 -7.72
N VAL A 50 8.16 9.14 -7.92
CA VAL A 50 6.75 8.85 -7.63
C VAL A 50 6.62 8.48 -6.16
N GLU A 51 5.73 9.15 -5.44
CA GLU A 51 5.40 8.83 -4.06
C GLU A 51 4.19 7.91 -3.99
N LEU A 52 4.37 6.77 -3.34
CA LEU A 52 3.32 5.76 -3.16
C LEU A 52 2.94 5.66 -1.69
N PHE A 53 1.66 5.48 -1.44
CA PHE A 53 1.11 5.18 -0.13
C PHE A 53 0.29 3.88 -0.18
N VAL A 54 0.67 2.94 0.67
CA VAL A 54 -0.02 1.65 0.83
C VAL A 54 -0.59 1.58 2.24
N HIS A 55 -1.89 1.42 2.34
CA HIS A 55 -2.61 1.38 3.61
C HIS A 55 -3.40 0.08 3.70
N PHE A 56 -3.06 -0.82 4.63
CA PHE A 56 -3.78 -2.07 4.77
C PHE A 56 -5.12 -1.84 5.44
N GLY A 57 -6.21 -2.22 4.77
CA GLY A 57 -7.55 -2.16 5.33
C GLY A 57 -8.08 -0.75 5.60
N ILE A 58 -9.18 -0.69 6.36
CA ILE A 58 -9.82 0.56 6.83
C ILE A 58 -9.98 0.47 8.35
N ASP A 59 -9.69 1.56 9.05
CA ASP A 59 -9.70 1.66 10.53
C ASP A 59 -8.76 0.65 11.23
N THR A 60 -7.78 0.09 10.52
CA THR A 60 -6.81 -0.90 11.06
C THR A 60 -5.85 -0.32 12.08
N VAL A 61 -5.75 1.01 12.18
CA VAL A 61 -5.05 1.70 13.27
C VAL A 61 -5.62 1.33 14.65
N GLU A 62 -6.93 1.04 14.74
CA GLU A 62 -7.60 0.67 15.99
C GLU A 62 -7.11 -0.68 16.55
N LEU A 63 -6.52 -1.52 15.69
CA LEU A 63 -5.94 -2.81 16.08
C LEU A 63 -4.59 -2.66 16.79
N LYS A 64 -4.05 -1.43 16.89
CA LYS A 64 -2.81 -1.12 17.64
C LYS A 64 -1.62 -2.00 17.22
N GLY A 65 -1.57 -2.37 15.94
CA GLY A 65 -0.51 -3.22 15.36
C GLY A 65 -0.71 -4.71 15.52
N GLU A 66 -1.81 -5.16 16.14
CA GLU A 66 -2.15 -6.57 16.20
C GLU A 66 -2.36 -7.14 14.79
N GLY A 67 -1.71 -8.28 14.50
CA GLY A 67 -1.78 -8.93 13.19
C GLY A 67 -0.81 -8.36 12.15
N PHE A 68 0.05 -7.39 12.50
CA PHE A 68 1.08 -6.84 11.63
C PHE A 68 2.49 -7.04 12.21
N THR A 69 3.42 -7.43 11.36
CA THR A 69 4.85 -7.53 11.68
C THR A 69 5.64 -6.67 10.71
N ARG A 70 6.38 -5.70 11.25
CA ARG A 70 7.26 -4.83 10.47
C ARG A 70 8.52 -5.59 10.08
N VAL A 71 8.82 -5.63 8.77
CA VAL A 71 10.02 -6.28 8.23
C VAL A 71 11.05 -5.25 7.75
N ALA A 72 10.61 -4.19 7.07
CA ALA A 72 11.48 -3.13 6.60
C ALA A 72 11.62 -1.97 7.61
N ALA A 73 12.68 -1.19 7.46
CA ALA A 73 12.95 0.04 8.22
C ALA A 73 12.63 1.31 7.42
N GLU A 74 12.38 2.41 8.12
CA GLU A 74 12.29 3.73 7.50
C GLU A 74 13.66 4.14 6.95
N GLY A 75 13.68 4.80 5.79
CA GLY A 75 14.90 5.15 5.06
C GLY A 75 15.58 3.96 4.37
N GLN A 76 15.03 2.73 4.48
CA GLN A 76 15.59 1.56 3.83
C GLN A 76 15.40 1.63 2.31
N SER A 77 16.49 1.44 1.56
CA SER A 77 16.42 1.19 0.12
C SER A 77 15.91 -0.24 -0.13
N VAL A 78 14.91 -0.36 -0.99
CA VAL A 78 14.22 -1.62 -1.33
C VAL A 78 14.14 -1.81 -2.83
N LYS A 79 14.08 -3.07 -3.26
CA LYS A 79 13.76 -3.48 -4.62
C LYS A 79 12.33 -3.96 -4.70
N ARG A 80 11.76 -3.91 -5.90
CA ARG A 80 10.45 -4.51 -6.19
C ARG A 80 10.41 -5.95 -5.66
N GLY A 81 9.43 -6.23 -4.80
CA GLY A 81 9.21 -7.54 -4.20
C GLY A 81 9.82 -7.77 -2.82
N ASP A 82 10.66 -6.86 -2.33
CA ASP A 82 11.15 -6.93 -0.95
C ASP A 82 9.98 -6.79 0.03
N THR A 83 9.95 -7.65 1.05
CA THR A 83 8.90 -7.64 2.07
C THR A 83 9.01 -6.38 2.93
N VAL A 84 7.91 -5.64 3.08
CA VAL A 84 7.84 -4.43 3.92
C VAL A 84 7.13 -4.73 5.23
N ILE A 85 5.96 -5.37 5.15
CA ILE A 85 5.11 -5.75 6.28
C ILE A 85 4.61 -7.17 6.04
N GLU A 86 4.64 -8.01 7.06
CA GLU A 86 3.91 -9.28 7.11
C GLU A 86 2.63 -9.09 7.92
N PHE A 87 1.60 -9.87 7.61
CA PHE A 87 0.31 -9.77 8.29
C PHE A 87 -0.42 -11.12 8.40
N ASP A 88 -1.23 -11.25 9.44
CA ASP A 88 -2.14 -12.39 9.63
C ASP A 88 -3.52 -12.04 9.04
N LEU A 89 -3.77 -12.52 7.82
CA LEU A 89 -5.02 -12.22 7.11
C LEU A 89 -6.24 -12.74 7.86
N ALA A 90 -6.17 -13.95 8.44
CA ALA A 90 -7.32 -14.56 9.11
C ALA A 90 -7.71 -13.77 10.37
N LEU A 91 -6.71 -13.34 11.14
CA LEU A 91 -6.93 -12.47 12.30
C LEU A 91 -7.52 -11.13 11.86
N LEU A 92 -6.94 -10.50 10.83
CA LEU A 92 -7.37 -9.18 10.36
C LEU A 92 -8.77 -9.21 9.74
N GLU A 93 -9.16 -10.26 9.01
CA GLU A 93 -10.53 -10.42 8.51
C GLU A 93 -11.57 -10.51 9.62
N SER A 94 -11.20 -11.05 10.79
CA SER A 94 -12.10 -11.16 11.94
C SER A 94 -12.24 -9.89 12.77
N LYS A 95 -11.26 -8.96 12.67
CA LYS A 95 -11.17 -7.79 13.55
C LYS A 95 -11.24 -6.45 12.81
N ALA A 96 -10.72 -6.36 11.59
CA ALA A 96 -10.73 -5.13 10.81
C ALA A 96 -12.11 -4.91 10.20
N LYS A 97 -12.51 -3.64 10.10
CA LYS A 97 -13.74 -3.24 9.40
C LYS A 97 -13.73 -3.63 7.92
N SER A 98 -12.55 -3.58 7.30
CA SER A 98 -12.32 -4.01 5.93
C SER A 98 -10.84 -4.33 5.73
N VAL A 99 -10.54 -5.36 4.95
CA VAL A 99 -9.18 -5.71 4.49
C VAL A 99 -8.85 -5.15 3.11
N LEU A 100 -9.75 -4.35 2.50
CA LEU A 100 -9.43 -3.65 1.25
C LEU A 100 -8.27 -2.69 1.49
N THR A 101 -7.19 -2.87 0.72
CA THR A 101 -5.90 -2.19 0.89
C THR A 101 -5.68 -1.19 -0.25
N PRO A 102 -5.89 0.12 -0.02
CA PRO A 102 -5.47 1.17 -0.93
C PRO A 102 -4.01 1.10 -1.31
N VAL A 103 -3.75 1.31 -2.60
CA VAL A 103 -2.44 1.62 -3.17
C VAL A 103 -2.63 2.87 -4.03
N VAL A 104 -2.14 4.01 -3.53
CA VAL A 104 -2.37 5.32 -4.15
C VAL A 104 -1.05 6.03 -4.41
N ILE A 105 -1.08 6.92 -5.40
CA ILE A 105 -0.01 7.86 -5.69
C ILE A 105 -0.35 9.19 -5.00
N SER A 106 0.52 9.66 -4.10
CA SER A 106 0.24 10.85 -3.29
C SER A 106 0.63 12.16 -3.97
N ASN A 107 1.68 12.16 -4.80
CA ASN A 107 2.15 13.35 -5.53
C ASN A 107 1.50 13.48 -6.93
N MET A 108 0.17 13.47 -6.99
CA MET A 108 -0.59 13.48 -8.25
C MET A 108 -0.33 14.71 -9.14
N ASP A 109 0.08 15.85 -8.56
CA ASP A 109 0.40 17.05 -9.33
C ASP A 109 1.61 16.85 -10.27
N GLU A 110 2.45 15.85 -9.99
CA GLU A 110 3.58 15.48 -10.84
C GLU A 110 3.23 14.40 -11.88
N ILE A 111 2.00 13.90 -11.91
CA ILE A 111 1.60 12.76 -12.75
C ILE A 111 0.64 13.21 -13.86
N ALA A 112 1.09 13.18 -15.10
CA ALA A 112 0.27 13.53 -16.27
C ALA A 112 -0.91 12.58 -16.49
N SER A 113 -0.74 11.26 -16.27
CA SER A 113 -1.85 10.31 -16.36
C SER A 113 -1.62 9.01 -15.58
N ILE A 114 -2.71 8.40 -15.13
CA ILE A 114 -2.75 7.09 -14.45
C ILE A 114 -3.64 6.10 -15.22
N GLU A 115 -3.08 4.98 -15.62
CA GLU A 115 -3.81 3.83 -16.14
C GLU A 115 -3.97 2.79 -15.02
N LYS A 116 -5.20 2.35 -14.78
CA LYS A 116 -5.56 1.44 -13.69
C LYS A 116 -5.97 0.09 -14.26
N LYS A 117 -5.31 -0.97 -13.81
CA LYS A 117 -5.63 -2.34 -14.23
C LYS A 117 -6.61 -2.98 -13.25
N SER A 118 -7.36 -3.97 -13.74
CA SER A 118 -8.36 -4.71 -12.99
C SER A 118 -8.13 -6.21 -13.12
N GLY A 119 -8.53 -6.98 -12.11
CA GLY A 119 -8.43 -8.43 -12.09
C GLY A 119 -7.62 -8.92 -10.89
N GLU A 120 -7.16 -10.17 -10.98
CA GLU A 120 -6.29 -10.76 -9.98
C GLU A 120 -4.86 -10.21 -10.12
N ALA A 121 -4.16 -10.11 -9.00
CA ALA A 121 -2.79 -9.63 -8.94
C ALA A 121 -1.94 -10.54 -8.06
N ILE A 122 -0.76 -10.89 -8.55
CA ILE A 122 0.29 -11.58 -7.81
C ILE A 122 1.29 -10.54 -7.33
N ALA A 123 1.57 -10.54 -6.03
CA ALA A 123 2.51 -9.61 -5.40
C ALA A 123 3.86 -9.62 -6.13
N ALA A 124 4.41 -8.43 -6.39
CA ALA A 124 5.65 -8.22 -7.13
C ALA A 124 5.67 -8.69 -8.59
N GLU A 125 4.61 -9.26 -9.15
CA GLU A 125 4.58 -9.77 -10.53
C GLU A 125 3.59 -8.99 -11.41
N THR A 126 2.35 -8.84 -10.95
CA THR A 126 1.29 -8.19 -11.72
C THR A 126 1.42 -6.67 -11.65
N VAL A 127 1.44 -6.01 -12.80
CA VAL A 127 1.36 -4.55 -12.87
C VAL A 127 -0.08 -4.13 -12.60
N VAL A 128 -0.27 -3.25 -11.60
CA VAL A 128 -1.60 -2.78 -11.20
C VAL A 128 -1.88 -1.32 -11.58
N LEU A 129 -0.82 -0.51 -11.70
CA LEU A 129 -0.85 0.89 -12.13
C LEU A 129 0.22 1.12 -13.19
N THR A 130 -0.08 1.94 -14.18
CA THR A 130 0.91 2.46 -15.14
C THR A 130 0.79 3.98 -15.15
N LEU A 131 1.91 4.67 -14.96
CA LEU A 131 1.96 6.11 -14.78
C LEU A 131 2.69 6.76 -15.94
N LYS A 132 2.24 7.96 -16.31
CA LYS A 132 2.99 8.87 -17.18
C LYS A 132 3.25 10.13 -16.38
N LYS A 133 4.53 10.46 -16.19
CA LYS A 133 4.97 11.74 -15.64
C LYS A 133 4.93 12.80 -16.73
#